data_AF-A0A7S3WY44-F1
#
_entry.id   AF-A0A7S3WY44-F1
#
_cell.length_a   1.000
_cell.length_b   1.000
_cell.length_c   1.000
_cell.angle_alpha   90.00
_cell.angle_beta   90.00
_cell.angle_gamma   90.00
#
_symmetry.space_group_name_H-M   'P 1'
#
loop_
_entity.id
_entity.type
_entity.pdbx_description
1 polymer ?
#
loop_
_entity_poly.entity_id
_entity_poly.type
_entity_poly.pdbx_seq_one_letter_code
_entity_poly.pdbx_strand_id
1 'polypeptide(L)'
;PAQRKTQQSFDFDFYSRVDSAHIIPPLLQASEGLDERPCAAQNPATCPMNTTASAMMADEGLAIQVLNEVGSFLMATRAELFLFFAAVAAYLLLFGNANPQTKPKASKAKRVKEDREEFLDDASCGSKGHQPLSPQECNEVERAFQAGFDAGDHRQVLKCWNAMKRFEQMPSVSLAHSVESMQRFKKDASYITRELRGFLKKFQGAVDVAMVNDLLDSLGKRLDTELV
;
A
#
# COMPACT_ATOMS: atom_id res chain seq x y z
N PRO A 1 38.69 -8.52 23.44
CA PRO A 1 38.60 -8.16 22.01
C PRO A 1 37.40 -8.84 21.34
N ALA A 2 36.21 -8.29 21.55
CA ALA A 2 34.96 -8.79 20.98
C ALA A 2 34.49 -7.81 19.91
N GLN A 3 34.56 -8.21 18.63
CA GLN A 3 34.05 -7.42 17.53
C GLN A 3 32.53 -7.63 17.40
N ARG A 4 31.75 -6.62 17.78
CA ARG A 4 30.35 -6.48 17.37
C ARG A 4 30.33 -5.95 15.94
N LYS A 5 29.96 -6.79 14.97
CA LYS A 5 29.56 -6.34 13.65
C LYS A 5 28.11 -5.86 13.72
N THR A 6 27.93 -4.55 13.75
CA THR A 6 26.66 -3.87 13.49
C THR A 6 26.38 -4.00 11.99
N GLN A 7 25.43 -4.86 11.64
CA GLN A 7 24.94 -4.99 10.27
C GLN A 7 23.86 -3.92 10.07
N GLN A 8 24.22 -2.85 9.35
CA GLN A 8 23.29 -1.84 8.85
C GLN A 8 22.23 -2.52 7.98
N SER A 9 20.98 -2.40 8.40
CA SER A 9 19.82 -2.66 7.56
C SER A 9 19.75 -1.55 6.52
N PHE A 10 19.87 -1.91 5.25
CA PHE A 10 19.56 -1.03 4.13
C PHE A 10 18.04 -0.87 4.08
N ASP A 11 17.54 0.34 4.32
CA ASP A 11 16.20 0.74 3.93
C ASP A 11 16.15 0.79 2.39
N PHE A 12 15.39 -0.14 1.81
CA PHE A 12 15.13 -0.21 0.38
C PHE A 12 13.64 -0.03 0.15
N ASP A 13 13.14 1.17 0.43
CA ASP A 13 11.76 1.56 0.11
C ASP A 13 11.71 3.08 -0.10
N PHE A 14 11.91 3.57 -1.34
CA PHE A 14 11.36 4.88 -1.72
C PHE A 14 11.18 5.18 -3.23
N TYR A 15 11.39 4.25 -4.16
CA TYR A 15 11.22 4.57 -5.59
C TYR A 15 10.43 3.50 -6.34
N SER A 16 9.11 3.43 -6.10
CA SER A 16 8.14 2.95 -7.09
C SER A 16 6.73 3.38 -6.69
N ARG A 17 6.41 4.67 -6.90
CA ARG A 17 5.04 5.12 -7.10
C ARG A 17 5.01 6.42 -7.89
N VAL A 18 5.41 6.33 -9.14
CA VAL A 18 4.98 7.29 -10.16
C VAL A 18 4.41 6.46 -11.29
N ASP A 19 3.13 6.10 -11.16
CA ASP A 19 2.36 5.74 -12.33
C ASP A 19 0.90 6.14 -12.21
N SER A 20 0.51 6.97 -13.18
CA SER A 20 -0.78 6.98 -13.84
C SER A 20 -2.04 7.29 -13.02
N ALA A 21 -2.22 8.59 -12.73
CA ALA A 21 -3.55 9.20 -12.79
C ALA A 21 -3.67 9.98 -14.11
N HIS A 22 -4.18 9.31 -15.15
CA HIS A 22 -4.74 9.98 -16.32
C HIS A 22 -6.00 10.73 -15.86
N ILE A 23 -5.82 12.01 -15.51
CA ILE A 23 -6.93 12.94 -15.35
C ILE A 23 -7.34 13.36 -16.76
N ILE A 24 -8.42 12.74 -17.24
CA ILE A 24 -9.17 13.21 -18.40
C ILE A 24 -9.83 14.54 -17.96
N PRO A 25 -9.55 15.69 -18.61
CA PRO A 25 -10.30 16.91 -18.33
C PRO A 25 -11.74 16.76 -18.83
N PRO A 26 -12.75 17.24 -18.08
CA PRO A 26 -14.11 17.29 -18.58
C PRO A 26 -14.17 18.29 -19.74
N LEU A 27 -14.51 17.76 -20.92
CA LEU A 27 -14.95 18.51 -22.08
C LEU A 27 -16.13 19.40 -21.68
N LEU A 28 -15.85 20.71 -21.58
CA LEU A 28 -16.85 21.77 -21.57
C LEU A 28 -17.50 21.81 -22.97
N GLN A 29 -18.59 21.09 -23.12
CA GLN A 29 -19.55 21.29 -24.20
C GLN A 29 -20.63 22.29 -23.78
N ALA A 30 -21.02 23.10 -24.77
CA ALA A 30 -22.30 23.81 -24.91
C ALA A 30 -22.47 25.17 -24.18
N SER A 31 -22.30 26.24 -24.98
CA SER A 31 -23.21 27.38 -25.06
C SER A 31 -23.09 27.87 -26.51
N GLU A 32 -24.01 27.52 -27.42
CA GLU A 32 -25.21 28.33 -27.72
C GLU A 32 -24.85 29.82 -27.68
N GLY A 33 -24.62 30.50 -28.82
CA GLY A 33 -25.50 30.57 -29.96
C GLY A 33 -26.38 31.79 -29.79
N LEU A 34 -25.87 32.97 -30.15
CA LEU A 34 -26.72 34.14 -30.44
C LEU A 34 -26.05 35.04 -31.47
N ASP A 35 -26.73 35.03 -32.60
CA ASP A 35 -26.60 35.75 -33.84
C ASP A 35 -27.04 37.20 -33.63
N GLU A 36 -26.16 38.19 -33.82
CA GLU A 36 -26.56 39.56 -34.13
C GLU A 36 -25.57 40.21 -35.10
N ARG A 37 -25.86 40.08 -36.39
CA ARG A 37 -25.50 41.07 -37.40
C ARG A 37 -26.35 42.33 -37.22
N PRO A 38 -25.76 43.51 -37.36
CA PRO A 38 -26.30 44.41 -38.37
C PRO A 38 -25.22 44.96 -39.31
N CYS A 39 -25.50 44.86 -40.61
CA CYS A 39 -24.87 45.65 -41.65
C CYS A 39 -25.27 47.13 -41.50
N ALA A 40 -24.30 48.05 -41.48
CA ALA A 40 -24.53 49.40 -41.98
C ALA A 40 -23.23 50.14 -42.32
N ALA A 41 -23.15 50.51 -43.60
CA ALA A 41 -22.66 51.79 -44.12
C ALA A 41 -21.21 52.22 -43.83
N GLN A 42 -20.35 51.77 -44.73
CA GLN A 42 -19.28 52.51 -45.41
C GLN A 42 -19.41 54.05 -45.39
N ASN A 43 -18.35 54.73 -44.96
CA ASN A 43 -17.92 56.01 -45.51
C ASN A 43 -16.39 56.05 -45.60
N PRO A 44 -15.82 56.52 -46.72
CA PRO A 44 -14.38 56.52 -46.96
C PRO A 44 -13.73 57.85 -46.58
N ALA A 45 -12.40 57.82 -46.54
CA ALA A 45 -11.47 58.95 -46.53
C ALA A 45 -11.09 59.54 -45.16
N THR A 46 -10.02 58.97 -44.59
CA THR A 46 -8.95 59.81 -44.01
C THR A 46 -7.60 59.10 -44.13
N CYS A 47 -6.58 59.90 -44.41
CA CYS A 47 -5.26 59.57 -44.95
C CYS A 47 -4.45 58.50 -44.20
N PRO A 48 -3.59 57.76 -44.91
CA PRO A 48 -2.53 56.98 -44.29
C PRO A 48 -1.38 57.93 -43.95
N MET A 49 -0.84 57.87 -42.75
CA MET A 49 0.60 57.90 -42.46
C MET A 49 0.83 57.89 -40.95
N ASN A 50 1.77 57.03 -40.56
CA ASN A 50 2.41 56.89 -39.25
C ASN A 50 1.73 55.90 -38.28
N THR A 51 1.95 54.61 -38.51
CA THR A 51 1.72 53.57 -37.49
C THR A 51 2.82 52.50 -37.59
N THR A 52 4.03 52.89 -37.23
CA THR A 52 5.20 51.98 -37.26
C THR A 52 5.93 51.90 -35.91
N ALA A 53 5.25 52.23 -34.80
CA ALA A 53 5.87 52.26 -33.47
C ALA A 53 5.11 51.50 -32.36
N SER A 54 3.94 50.90 -32.61
CA SER A 54 3.16 50.17 -31.57
C SER A 54 3.29 48.65 -31.60
N ALA A 55 3.97 48.05 -32.58
CA ALA A 55 4.10 46.59 -32.66
C ALA A 55 5.12 46.00 -31.67
N MET A 56 6.02 46.81 -31.09
CA MET A 56 7.06 46.33 -30.17
C MET A 56 6.65 46.29 -28.69
N MET A 57 5.48 46.83 -28.32
CA MET A 57 4.99 46.76 -26.92
C MET A 57 3.94 45.68 -26.66
N ALA A 58 3.50 44.97 -27.70
CA ALA A 58 2.54 43.86 -27.54
C ALA A 58 3.21 42.57 -27.04
N ASP A 59 4.53 42.42 -27.23
CA ASP A 59 5.26 41.18 -26.91
C ASP A 59 5.60 41.09 -25.40
N GLU A 60 5.92 42.20 -24.73
CA GLU A 60 6.21 42.20 -23.28
C GLU A 60 4.97 41.94 -22.41
N GLY A 61 3.78 42.29 -22.90
CA GLY A 61 2.53 42.08 -22.17
C GLY A 61 2.16 40.60 -22.01
N LEU A 62 2.50 39.77 -23.00
CA LEU A 62 2.22 38.32 -22.98
C LEU A 62 3.05 37.61 -21.91
N ALA A 63 4.33 37.98 -21.77
CA ALA A 63 5.22 37.39 -20.77
C ALA A 63 4.71 37.62 -19.34
N ILE A 64 4.20 38.81 -19.03
CA ILE A 64 3.65 39.14 -17.70
C ILE A 64 2.37 38.32 -17.42
N GLN A 65 1.51 38.13 -18.43
CA GLN A 65 0.30 37.30 -18.28
C GLN A 65 0.63 35.84 -18.01
N VAL A 66 1.55 35.26 -18.79
CA VAL A 66 2.00 33.87 -18.60
C VAL A 66 2.64 33.68 -17.23
N LEU A 67 3.48 34.62 -16.78
CA LEU A 67 4.10 34.55 -15.46
C LEU A 67 3.06 34.59 -14.33
N ASN A 68 2.00 35.39 -14.47
CA ASN A 68 0.92 35.45 -13.47
C ASN A 68 0.12 34.15 -13.42
N GLU A 69 -0.21 33.55 -14.57
CA GLU A 69 -0.91 32.27 -14.63
C GLU A 69 -0.07 31.16 -13.99
N VAL A 70 1.20 31.03 -14.38
CA VAL A 70 2.13 30.04 -13.80
C VAL A 70 2.30 30.27 -12.31
N GLY A 71 2.41 31.53 -11.88
CA GLY A 71 2.48 31.89 -10.46
C GLY A 71 1.24 31.46 -9.68
N SER A 72 0.05 31.68 -10.24
CA SER A 72 -1.22 31.28 -9.61
C SER A 72 -1.34 29.75 -9.50
N PHE A 73 -0.94 29.01 -10.54
CA PHE A 73 -0.91 27.56 -10.55
C PHE A 73 0.08 26.99 -9.51
N LEU A 74 1.27 27.58 -9.41
CA LEU A 74 2.27 27.17 -8.43
C LEU A 74 1.78 27.40 -7.00
N MET A 75 1.13 28.54 -6.74
CA MET A 75 0.56 28.84 -5.42
C MET A 75 -0.61 27.92 -5.07
N ALA A 76 -1.48 27.61 -6.05
CA ALA A 76 -2.58 26.65 -5.88
C ALA A 76 -2.05 25.24 -5.54
N THR A 77 -1.08 24.74 -6.30
CA THR A 77 -0.42 23.44 -6.05
C THR A 77 0.21 23.38 -4.67
N ARG A 78 0.89 24.47 -4.26
CA ARG A 78 1.51 24.56 -2.94
C ARG A 78 0.47 24.54 -1.83
N ALA A 79 -0.64 25.26 -1.98
CA ALA A 79 -1.74 25.25 -1.02
C ALA A 79 -2.40 23.87 -0.90
N GLU A 80 -2.60 23.17 -2.01
CA GLU A 80 -3.15 21.81 -2.04
C GLU A 80 -2.23 20.82 -1.30
N LEU A 81 -0.92 20.86 -1.54
CA LEU A 81 0.05 20.04 -0.80
C LEU A 81 0.01 20.31 0.71
N PHE A 82 -0.07 21.58 1.12
CA PHE A 82 -0.20 21.91 2.54
C PHE A 82 -1.48 21.38 3.15
N LEU A 83 -2.61 21.45 2.44
CA LEU A 83 -3.88 20.88 2.89
C LEU A 83 -3.81 19.36 3.00
N PHE A 84 -3.16 18.69 2.05
CA PHE A 84 -2.92 17.24 2.11
C PHE A 84 -2.12 16.86 3.36
N PHE A 85 -0.99 17.52 3.62
CA PHE A 85 -0.19 17.25 4.82
C PHE A 85 -0.94 17.58 6.11
N ALA A 86 -1.71 18.67 6.13
CA ALA A 86 -2.54 19.02 7.28
C ALA A 86 -3.61 17.94 7.55
N ALA A 87 -4.25 17.42 6.51
CA ALA A 87 -5.22 16.34 6.62
C ALA A 87 -4.58 15.03 7.13
N VAL A 88 -3.40 14.67 6.63
CA VAL A 88 -2.63 13.50 7.11
C VAL A 88 -2.24 13.69 8.59
N ALA A 89 -1.76 14.86 8.97
CA ALA A 89 -1.42 15.16 10.36
C ALA A 89 -2.65 15.08 11.27
N ALA A 90 -3.80 15.65 10.85
CA ALA A 90 -5.05 15.56 11.60
C ALA A 90 -5.53 14.11 11.75
N TYR A 91 -5.43 13.30 10.69
CA TYR A 91 -5.72 11.86 10.74
C TYR A 91 -4.83 11.14 11.76
N LEU A 92 -3.52 11.37 11.74
CA LEU A 92 -2.60 10.77 12.71
C LEU A 92 -2.85 11.25 14.14
N LEU A 93 -3.27 12.49 14.36
CA LEU A 93 -3.59 12.98 15.70
C LEU A 93 -4.91 12.41 16.24
N LEU A 94 -5.92 12.25 15.37
CA LEU A 94 -7.22 11.68 15.72
C LEU A 94 -7.14 10.16 15.95
N PHE A 95 -6.44 9.44 15.07
CA PHE A 95 -6.42 7.98 15.06
C PHE A 95 -5.12 7.38 15.60
N GLY A 96 -4.00 8.09 15.55
CA GLY A 96 -2.74 7.64 16.14
C GLY A 96 -2.76 7.61 17.67
N ASN A 97 -3.59 8.44 18.30
CA ASN A 97 -3.86 8.38 19.74
C ASN A 97 -4.95 7.35 20.13
N ALA A 98 -5.70 6.82 19.15
CA ALA A 98 -6.77 5.85 19.39
C ALA A 98 -6.25 4.42 19.62
N ASN A 99 -4.96 4.18 19.38
CA ASN A 99 -4.29 2.98 19.85
C ASN A 99 -3.58 3.32 21.17
N PRO A 100 -4.20 3.15 22.35
CA PRO A 100 -3.50 3.28 23.61
C PRO A 100 -2.41 2.21 23.62
N GLN A 101 -1.20 2.58 23.18
CA GLN A 101 -0.02 1.78 23.39
C GLN A 101 0.00 1.42 24.85
N THR A 102 -0.23 0.14 25.08
CA THR A 102 -0.20 -0.50 26.37
C THR A 102 1.03 0.01 27.09
N LYS A 103 0.81 0.74 28.18
CA LYS A 103 1.87 1.19 29.09
C LYS A 103 2.87 0.04 29.25
N PRO A 104 4.20 0.28 29.16
CA PRO A 104 5.17 -0.74 29.51
C PRO A 104 4.91 -1.13 30.97
N LYS A 105 4.17 -2.22 31.18
CA LYS A 105 3.94 -2.80 32.49
C LYS A 105 5.30 -3.29 32.95
N ALA A 106 5.94 -2.49 33.81
CA ALA A 106 7.01 -2.96 34.68
C ALA A 106 6.47 -4.20 35.40
N SER A 107 6.99 -5.35 35.00
CA SER A 107 6.55 -6.66 35.42
C SER A 107 6.99 -6.93 36.85
N LYS A 108 6.09 -6.69 37.81
CA LYS A 108 6.08 -7.47 39.04
C LYS A 108 4.64 -7.80 39.45
N ALA A 109 4.48 -9.07 39.83
CA ALA A 109 3.39 -9.67 40.58
C ALA A 109 2.28 -10.39 39.79
N LYS A 110 2.45 -11.72 39.78
CA LYS A 110 1.60 -12.70 40.46
C LYS A 110 0.33 -13.16 39.72
N ARG A 111 0.48 -14.35 39.12
CA ARG A 111 -0.51 -15.40 38.83
C ARG A 111 -1.86 -15.23 39.55
N VAL A 112 -2.92 -15.14 38.75
CA VAL A 112 -4.19 -15.82 39.03
C VAL A 112 -4.58 -16.52 37.74
N LYS A 113 -4.84 -17.82 37.87
CA LYS A 113 -5.16 -18.78 36.82
C LYS A 113 -6.69 -18.74 36.70
N GLU A 114 -7.21 -18.33 35.56
CA GLU A 114 -8.63 -18.44 35.25
C GLU A 114 -8.76 -18.93 33.82
N ASP A 115 -9.46 -20.05 33.68
CA ASP A 115 -9.59 -20.91 32.50
C ASP A 115 -10.29 -20.21 31.33
N ARG A 116 -9.60 -19.25 30.71
CA ARG A 116 -9.92 -18.77 29.38
C ARG A 116 -9.14 -19.65 28.42
N GLU A 117 -9.83 -20.40 27.57
CA GLU A 117 -9.21 -21.26 26.56
C GLU A 117 -8.07 -20.52 25.85
N GLU A 118 -6.86 -20.81 26.33
CA GLU A 118 -5.61 -20.30 25.81
C GLU A 118 -5.46 -20.94 24.44
N PHE A 119 -5.97 -20.27 23.40
CA PHE A 119 -5.42 -20.44 22.07
C PHE A 119 -4.05 -19.77 22.11
N LEU A 120 -3.11 -20.49 22.71
CA LEU A 120 -1.74 -20.10 22.94
C LEU A 120 -1.19 -19.53 21.64
N ASP A 121 -0.92 -18.23 21.65
CA ASP A 121 0.11 -17.62 20.83
C ASP A 121 1.44 -18.27 21.25
N ASP A 122 1.67 -19.49 20.78
CA ASP A 122 2.93 -20.22 20.90
C ASP A 122 3.96 -19.63 19.92
N ALA A 123 4.19 -18.33 20.07
CA ALA A 123 5.30 -17.59 19.48
C ALA A 123 6.63 -17.91 20.19
N SER A 124 6.71 -19.03 20.91
CA SER A 124 7.94 -19.53 21.53
C SER A 124 8.20 -20.99 21.14
N CYS A 125 8.12 -21.28 19.84
CA CYS A 125 8.88 -22.38 19.24
C CYS A 125 10.39 -22.10 19.29
N GLY A 126 10.92 -21.91 20.50
CA GLY A 126 12.34 -21.99 20.81
C GLY A 126 12.75 -23.45 20.78
N SER A 127 13.16 -23.89 19.59
CA SER A 127 14.08 -24.98 19.28
C SER A 127 14.61 -25.79 20.47
N LYS A 128 13.82 -26.75 20.97
CA LYS A 128 14.36 -27.89 21.70
C LYS A 128 13.94 -29.18 21.00
N GLY A 129 14.74 -29.56 20.01
CA GLY A 129 14.83 -30.95 19.54
C GLY A 129 13.67 -31.48 18.69
N HIS A 130 12.99 -30.67 17.89
CA HIS A 130 12.03 -31.21 16.93
C HIS A 130 12.75 -31.88 15.77
N GLN A 131 12.60 -33.20 15.69
CA GLN A 131 13.05 -34.03 14.57
C GLN A 131 12.46 -33.49 13.24
N PRO A 132 13.24 -33.53 12.14
CA PRO A 132 12.71 -33.28 10.80
C PRO A 132 11.51 -34.19 10.54
N LEU A 133 10.45 -33.64 9.94
CA LEU A 133 9.30 -34.44 9.53
C LEU A 133 9.71 -35.32 8.34
N SER A 134 9.22 -36.55 8.34
CA SER A 134 9.38 -37.44 7.21
C SER A 134 8.61 -36.91 5.98
N PRO A 135 9.04 -37.23 4.74
CA PRO A 135 8.33 -36.80 3.53
C PRO A 135 6.86 -37.23 3.49
N GLN A 136 6.53 -38.37 4.11
CA GLN A 136 5.16 -38.86 4.21
C GLN A 136 4.30 -37.95 5.11
N GLU A 137 4.82 -37.56 6.28
CA GLU A 137 4.13 -36.63 7.19
C GLU A 137 3.93 -35.25 6.54
N CYS A 138 4.89 -34.80 5.71
CA CYS A 138 4.74 -33.57 4.95
C CYS A 138 3.51 -33.63 4.03
N ASN A 139 3.38 -34.69 3.24
CA ASN A 139 2.24 -34.89 2.34
C ASN A 139 0.89 -34.99 3.10
N GLU A 140 0.88 -35.64 4.26
CA GLU A 140 -0.32 -35.75 5.09
C GLU A 140 -0.77 -34.38 5.63
N VAL A 141 0.19 -33.55 6.05
CA VAL A 141 -0.06 -32.18 6.51
C VAL A 141 -0.56 -31.27 5.38
N GLU A 142 -0.01 -31.39 4.17
CA GLU A 142 -0.48 -30.64 2.99
C GLU A 142 -1.91 -31.04 2.60
N ARG A 143 -2.21 -32.34 2.60
CA ARG A 143 -3.56 -32.83 2.33
C ARG A 143 -4.54 -32.34 3.40
N ALA A 144 -4.15 -32.39 4.68
CA ALA A 144 -4.96 -31.89 5.78
C ALA A 144 -5.16 -30.36 5.71
N PHE A 145 -4.15 -29.62 5.25
CA PHE A 145 -4.26 -28.19 5.01
C PHE A 145 -5.32 -27.89 3.96
N GLN A 146 -5.26 -28.56 2.80
CA GLN A 146 -6.22 -28.32 1.72
C GLN A 146 -7.64 -28.75 2.10
N ALA A 147 -7.78 -29.94 2.71
CA ALA A 147 -9.08 -30.40 3.20
C ALA A 147 -9.70 -29.46 4.26
N GLY A 148 -8.88 -28.92 5.16
CA GLY A 148 -9.32 -27.94 6.15
C GLY A 148 -9.77 -26.63 5.49
N PHE A 149 -9.08 -26.18 4.46
CA PHE A 149 -9.46 -24.99 3.71
C PHE A 149 -10.78 -25.19 2.94
N ASP A 150 -10.92 -26.32 2.23
CA ASP A 150 -12.13 -26.66 1.47
C ASP A 150 -13.36 -26.82 2.38
N ALA A 151 -13.15 -27.29 3.61
CA ALA A 151 -14.19 -27.39 4.64
C ALA A 151 -14.49 -26.06 5.36
N GLY A 152 -13.71 -25.01 5.11
CA GLY A 152 -13.79 -23.73 5.84
C GLY A 152 -13.27 -23.79 7.28
N ASP A 153 -12.57 -24.85 7.69
CA ASP A 153 -11.91 -24.95 8.99
C ASP A 153 -10.55 -24.24 8.97
N HIS A 154 -10.60 -22.91 9.00
CA HIS A 154 -9.39 -22.07 9.05
C HIS A 154 -8.51 -22.34 10.29
N ARG A 155 -9.04 -22.96 11.35
CA ARG A 155 -8.27 -23.30 12.55
C ARG A 155 -7.31 -24.44 12.25
N GLN A 156 -7.78 -25.45 11.55
CA GLN A 156 -6.96 -26.56 11.07
C GLN A 156 -5.89 -26.06 10.10
N VAL A 157 -6.26 -25.18 9.18
CA VAL A 157 -5.33 -24.56 8.21
C VAL A 157 -4.15 -23.90 8.94
N LEU A 158 -4.40 -23.12 10.00
CA LEU A 158 -3.33 -22.49 10.79
C LEU A 158 -2.47 -23.49 11.57
N LYS A 159 -3.04 -24.61 12.04
CA LYS A 159 -2.24 -25.67 12.66
C LYS A 159 -1.31 -26.33 11.64
N CYS A 160 -1.83 -26.66 10.45
CA CYS A 160 -1.04 -27.19 9.36
C CYS A 160 0.03 -26.19 8.90
N TRP A 161 -0.29 -24.90 8.83
CA TRP A 161 0.70 -23.85 8.53
C TRP A 161 1.89 -23.86 9.48
N ASN A 162 1.62 -23.96 10.80
CA ASN A 162 2.68 -24.06 11.79
C ASN A 162 3.54 -25.32 11.63
N ALA A 163 2.94 -26.45 11.23
CA ALA A 163 3.68 -27.66 10.90
C ALA A 163 4.52 -27.51 9.62
N MET A 164 3.99 -26.87 8.57
CA MET A 164 4.67 -26.64 7.29
C MET A 164 5.92 -25.78 7.43
N LYS A 165 5.92 -24.83 8.39
CA LYS A 165 7.15 -24.07 8.72
C LYS A 165 8.31 -24.95 9.17
N ARG A 166 8.09 -26.23 9.51
CA ARG A 166 9.15 -27.19 9.86
C ARG A 166 9.67 -28.00 8.67
N PHE A 167 9.05 -27.91 7.49
CA PHE A 167 9.44 -28.71 6.33
C PHE A 167 10.81 -28.29 5.80
N GLU A 168 11.59 -29.25 5.30
CA GLU A 168 12.86 -28.98 4.63
C GLU A 168 12.66 -28.60 3.16
N GLN A 169 11.58 -29.08 2.55
CA GLN A 169 11.20 -28.80 1.17
C GLN A 169 10.01 -27.82 1.11
N MET A 170 9.95 -27.05 0.02
CA MET A 170 8.86 -26.12 -0.26
C MET A 170 7.54 -26.91 -0.39
N PRO A 171 6.51 -26.62 0.43
CA PRO A 171 5.23 -27.28 0.31
C PRO A 171 4.48 -26.83 -0.94
N SER A 172 3.61 -27.70 -1.47
CA SER A 172 2.85 -27.42 -2.70
C SER A 172 1.59 -26.55 -2.50
N VAL A 173 1.36 -26.09 -1.26
CA VAL A 173 0.15 -25.35 -0.89
C VAL A 173 0.18 -23.88 -1.31
N SER A 174 -1.01 -23.31 -1.56
CA SER A 174 -1.16 -21.90 -1.88
C SER A 174 -0.93 -21.01 -0.65
N LEU A 175 -0.02 -20.04 -0.78
CA LEU A 175 0.19 -18.99 0.24
C LEU A 175 -1.07 -18.14 0.45
N ALA A 176 -1.85 -17.91 -0.61
CA ALA A 176 -3.10 -17.15 -0.52
C ALA A 176 -4.09 -17.78 0.48
N HIS A 177 -4.25 -19.12 0.46
CA HIS A 177 -5.13 -19.84 1.39
C HIS A 177 -4.68 -19.69 2.85
N SER A 178 -3.36 -19.64 3.08
CA SER A 178 -2.76 -19.45 4.41
C SER A 178 -3.07 -18.04 4.93
N VAL A 179 -2.85 -17.03 4.10
CA VAL A 179 -3.13 -15.62 4.43
C VAL A 179 -4.62 -15.41 4.69
N GLU A 180 -5.47 -15.95 3.83
CA GLU A 180 -6.91 -15.92 4.03
C GLU A 180 -7.31 -16.49 5.38
N SER A 181 -6.78 -17.66 5.73
CA SER A 181 -7.09 -18.31 7.00
C SER A 181 -6.56 -17.51 8.20
N MET A 182 -5.40 -16.86 8.09
CA MET A 182 -4.90 -15.94 9.13
C MET A 182 -5.81 -14.73 9.33
N GLN A 183 -6.30 -14.13 8.24
CA GLN A 183 -7.20 -12.98 8.30
C GLN A 183 -8.58 -13.35 8.85
N ARG A 184 -9.12 -14.52 8.48
CA ARG A 184 -10.37 -15.06 9.07
C ARG A 184 -10.25 -15.25 10.58
N PHE A 185 -9.05 -15.57 11.06
CA PHE A 185 -8.69 -15.63 12.47
C PHE A 185 -8.33 -14.29 13.10
N LYS A 186 -8.54 -13.17 12.39
CA LYS A 186 -8.25 -11.81 12.85
C LYS A 186 -6.79 -11.62 13.29
N LYS A 187 -5.86 -12.33 12.66
CA LYS A 187 -4.43 -12.02 12.81
C LYS A 187 -4.16 -10.69 12.12
N ASP A 188 -3.38 -9.85 12.77
CA ASP A 188 -3.06 -8.52 12.28
C ASP A 188 -2.07 -8.57 11.11
N ALA A 189 -2.04 -7.50 10.31
CA ALA A 189 -1.17 -7.40 9.14
C ALA A 189 0.32 -7.60 9.48
N SER A 190 0.77 -7.10 10.64
CA SER A 190 2.16 -7.23 11.06
C SER A 190 2.54 -8.69 11.38
N TYR A 191 1.60 -9.46 11.94
CA TYR A 191 1.77 -10.89 12.16
C TYR A 191 1.86 -11.66 10.83
N ILE A 192 0.94 -11.40 9.91
CA ILE A 192 0.86 -12.08 8.61
C ILE A 192 2.13 -11.82 7.80
N THR A 193 2.55 -10.56 7.68
CA THR A 193 3.77 -10.17 6.94
C THR A 193 5.03 -10.81 7.54
N ARG A 194 5.12 -10.90 8.88
CA ARG A 194 6.22 -11.59 9.56
C ARG A 194 6.26 -13.08 9.24
N GLU A 195 5.11 -13.75 9.27
CA GLU A 195 4.99 -15.18 8.94
C GLU A 195 5.36 -15.46 7.48
N LEU A 196 4.81 -14.69 6.55
CA LEU A 196 5.13 -14.79 5.12
C LEU A 196 6.60 -14.54 4.84
N ARG A 197 7.18 -13.48 5.41
CA ARG A 197 8.61 -13.17 5.27
C ARG A 197 9.47 -14.31 5.82
N GLY A 198 9.09 -14.87 6.97
CA GLY A 198 9.79 -16.03 7.55
C GLY A 198 9.75 -17.25 6.64
N PHE A 199 8.59 -17.54 6.06
CA PHE A 199 8.39 -18.64 5.13
C PHE A 199 9.18 -18.45 3.83
N LEU A 200 9.03 -17.30 3.16
CA LEU A 200 9.74 -16.99 1.91
C LEU A 200 11.26 -16.98 2.12
N LYS A 201 11.74 -16.48 3.26
CA LYS A 201 13.16 -16.50 3.61
C LYS A 201 13.70 -17.93 3.79
N LYS A 202 12.87 -18.84 4.30
CA LYS A 202 13.26 -20.24 4.47
C LYS A 202 13.40 -20.96 3.13
N PHE A 203 12.55 -20.64 2.15
CA PHE A 203 12.48 -21.35 0.88
C PHE A 203 12.91 -20.53 -0.35
N GLN A 204 13.79 -19.52 -0.19
CA GLN A 204 14.16 -18.58 -1.25
C GLN A 204 14.59 -19.22 -2.59
N GLY A 205 15.19 -20.41 -2.56
CA GLY A 205 15.60 -21.12 -3.78
C GLY A 205 14.45 -21.78 -4.57
N ALA A 206 13.26 -21.88 -3.98
CA ALA A 206 12.08 -22.52 -4.56
C ALA A 206 10.88 -21.56 -4.70
N VAL A 207 11.02 -20.29 -4.30
CA VAL A 207 9.98 -19.28 -4.48
C VAL A 207 9.92 -18.88 -5.95
N ASP A 208 8.80 -19.19 -6.60
CA ASP A 208 8.50 -18.77 -7.97
C ASP A 208 7.80 -17.40 -7.96
N VAL A 209 8.08 -16.59 -8.98
CA VAL A 209 7.41 -15.30 -9.23
C VAL A 209 5.91 -15.50 -9.43
N ALA A 210 5.50 -16.62 -10.07
CA ALA A 210 4.09 -16.95 -10.24
C ALA A 210 3.35 -17.05 -8.90
N MET A 211 3.95 -17.70 -7.90
CA MET A 211 3.37 -17.83 -6.57
C MET A 211 3.20 -16.48 -5.87
N VAL A 212 4.18 -15.58 -6.02
CA VAL A 212 4.10 -14.23 -5.46
C VAL A 212 3.01 -13.42 -6.15
N ASN A 213 2.88 -13.54 -7.47
CA ASN A 213 1.83 -12.88 -8.23
C ASN A 213 0.44 -13.39 -7.83
N ASP A 214 0.26 -14.70 -7.68
CA ASP A 214 -1.00 -15.28 -7.22
C ASP A 214 -1.36 -14.78 -5.81
N LEU A 215 -0.37 -14.65 -4.93
CA LEU A 215 -0.56 -14.06 -3.61
C LEU A 215 -0.98 -12.58 -3.71
N LEU A 216 -0.27 -11.77 -4.50
CA LEU A 216 -0.59 -10.35 -4.68
C LEU A 216 -1.96 -10.14 -5.33
N ASP A 217 -2.32 -10.95 -6.32
CA ASP A 217 -3.63 -10.90 -6.97
C ASP A 217 -4.74 -11.28 -5.98
N SER A 218 -4.51 -12.31 -5.14
CA SER A 218 -5.46 -12.69 -4.09
C SER A 218 -5.65 -11.58 -3.03
N LEU A 219 -4.59 -10.86 -2.68
CA LEU A 219 -4.64 -9.72 -1.75
C LEU A 219 -5.35 -8.51 -2.39
N GLY A 220 -5.02 -8.20 -3.65
CA GLY A 220 -5.62 -7.10 -4.40
C GLY A 220 -7.14 -7.27 -4.57
N LYS A 221 -7.60 -8.50 -4.84
CA LYS A 221 -9.04 -8.82 -4.94
C LYS A 221 -9.81 -8.59 -3.65
N ARG A 222 -9.13 -8.69 -2.49
CA ARG A 222 -9.79 -8.61 -1.18
C ARG A 222 -9.76 -7.22 -0.55
N LEU A 223 -9.06 -6.26 -1.17
CA LEU A 223 -8.99 -4.86 -0.74
C LEU A 223 -8.67 -4.68 0.77
N ASP A 224 -7.94 -5.64 1.36
CA ASP A 224 -7.37 -5.48 2.70
C ASP A 224 -6.21 -4.49 2.62
N THR A 225 -6.55 -3.19 2.64
CA THR A 225 -5.61 -2.06 2.50
C THR A 225 -4.56 -2.00 3.62
N GLU A 226 -4.74 -2.76 4.70
CA GLU A 226 -3.76 -2.87 5.80
C GLU A 226 -2.59 -3.81 5.48
N LEU A 227 -2.71 -4.65 4.45
CA LEU A 227 -1.72 -5.69 4.11
C LEU A 227 -0.89 -5.40 2.84
N VAL A 228 -1.32 -4.42 2.03
CA VAL A 228 -0.68 -4.03 0.76
C VAL A 228 0.22 -2.82 0.96
#